data_AF-A0A1N6RYA3-F1
#
_entry.id   AF-A0A1N6RYA3-F1
#
_cell.length_a   1.000
_cell.length_b   1.000
_cell.length_c   1.000
_cell.angle_alpha   90.00
_cell.angle_beta   90.00
_cell.angle_gamma   90.00
#
_symmetry.space_group_name_H-M   'P 1'
#
loop_
_entity.id
_entity.type
_entity.pdbx_description
1 polymer ?
#
loop_
_entity_poly.entity_id
_entity_poly.type
_entity_poly.pdbx_seq_one_letter_code
_entity_poly.pdbx_strand_id
1 'polypeptide(L)'
;MSTGQEELPIILQLNPGGLTGSIHTDGQIWASALMRIYNKIGKAKTDRAFLEGLSMTNSNTNQQNAAIAVRQAAIDMLGTFGYTCSDITDMTTEFTAAGYTLPSYTCQLSVDDLSKKEAIAIYPNPVSDLLHISMKISKEEKVEIYNMEGRKVMETTIANGRNSMNVSHLQTGDYILKIKGLELTTKFIKK
;
A
#
# COMPACT_ATOMS: atom_id res chain seq x y z
N MET A 1 2.89 44.58 -27.93
CA MET A 1 2.55 43.35 -27.19
C MET A 1 3.86 42.69 -26.79
N SER A 2 4.24 42.85 -25.52
CA SER A 2 5.45 42.25 -24.95
C SER A 2 5.07 40.84 -24.49
N THR A 3 5.51 39.82 -25.20
CA THR A 3 5.37 38.43 -24.78
C THR A 3 6.25 38.22 -23.56
N GLY A 4 5.63 38.05 -22.39
CA GLY A 4 6.33 37.70 -21.15
C GLY A 4 7.04 36.37 -21.34
N GLN A 5 8.37 36.40 -21.34
CA GLN A 5 9.15 35.22 -21.04
C GLN A 5 8.94 34.96 -19.55
N GLU A 6 8.21 33.89 -19.23
CA GLU A 6 8.19 33.32 -17.88
C GLU A 6 9.64 32.97 -17.53
N GLU A 7 10.28 33.79 -16.69
CA GLU A 7 11.59 33.45 -16.15
C GLU A 7 11.43 32.14 -15.37
N LEU A 8 12.14 31.10 -15.84
CA LEU A 8 12.21 29.82 -15.15
C LEU A 8 12.67 30.10 -13.71
N PRO A 9 11.95 29.62 -12.67
CA PRO A 9 12.34 29.87 -11.29
C PRO A 9 13.80 29.46 -11.08
N ILE A 10 14.58 30.30 -10.40
CA ILE A 10 16.03 30.13 -10.13
C ILE A 10 16.39 28.70 -9.70
N ILE A 11 15.48 28.00 -9.01
CA ILE A 11 15.61 26.60 -8.57
C ILE A 11 15.83 25.62 -9.73
N LEU A 12 15.29 25.87 -10.92
CA LEU A 12 15.50 25.02 -12.11
C LEU A 12 16.90 25.17 -12.72
N GLN A 13 17.63 26.24 -12.39
CA GLN A 13 18.96 26.51 -12.95
C GLN A 13 20.12 25.99 -12.08
N LEU A 14 19.85 25.50 -10.86
CA LEU A 14 20.93 25.32 -9.89
C LEU A 14 21.82 24.09 -10.13
N ASN A 15 21.37 23.03 -10.80
CA ASN A 15 22.15 21.78 -10.86
C ASN A 15 21.93 20.93 -12.14
N PRO A 16 22.51 21.30 -13.29
CA PRO A 16 22.43 20.49 -14.51
C PRO A 16 23.36 19.25 -14.52
N GLY A 17 24.26 19.11 -13.53
CA GLY A 17 25.39 18.17 -13.56
C GLY A 17 25.25 16.85 -12.79
N GLY A 18 24.16 16.63 -12.06
CA GLY A 18 24.01 15.45 -11.19
C GLY A 18 25.00 15.43 -10.02
N LEU A 19 25.11 14.29 -9.33
CA LEU A 19 25.94 14.13 -8.14
C LEU A 19 27.44 14.20 -8.45
N THR A 20 28.19 14.88 -7.59
CA THR A 20 29.62 15.18 -7.78
C THR A 20 30.53 14.49 -6.77
N GLY A 21 29.98 13.96 -5.67
CA GLY A 21 30.73 13.44 -4.52
C GLY A 21 31.21 14.52 -3.55
N SER A 22 31.02 15.80 -3.86
CA SER A 22 31.32 16.92 -2.98
C SER A 22 30.14 17.19 -2.04
N ILE A 23 30.37 17.07 -0.73
CA ILE A 23 29.31 17.17 0.29
C ILE A 23 28.49 18.46 0.17
N HIS A 24 29.14 19.60 -0.12
CA HIS A 24 28.45 20.89 -0.21
C HIS A 24 27.61 21.00 -1.49
N THR A 25 28.19 20.62 -2.63
CA THR A 25 27.50 20.66 -3.92
C THR A 25 26.33 19.68 -3.93
N ASP A 26 26.57 18.45 -3.50
CA ASP A 26 25.57 17.41 -3.41
C ASP A 26 24.49 17.78 -2.38
N GLY A 27 24.84 18.47 -1.29
CA GLY A 27 23.88 19.02 -0.34
C GLY A 27 22.92 20.05 -0.95
N GLN A 28 23.43 20.91 -1.85
CA GLN A 28 22.59 21.85 -2.60
C GLN A 28 21.67 21.15 -3.61
N ILE A 29 22.18 20.10 -4.27
CA ILE A 29 21.39 19.25 -5.17
C ILE A 29 20.23 18.61 -4.40
N TRP A 30 20.51 18.03 -3.23
CA TRP A 30 19.51 17.41 -2.36
C TRP A 30 18.41 18.39 -1.93
N ALA A 31 18.80 19.55 -1.40
CA ALA A 31 17.85 20.56 -0.97
C ALA A 31 16.98 21.05 -2.14
N SER A 32 17.57 21.23 -3.31
CA SER A 32 16.83 21.62 -4.53
C SER A 32 15.84 20.54 -4.96
N ALA A 33 16.24 19.26 -4.95
CA ALA A 33 15.37 18.15 -5.29
C ALA A 33 14.16 18.05 -4.35
N LEU A 34 14.39 18.18 -3.03
CA LEU A 34 13.31 18.19 -2.04
C LEU A 34 12.35 19.38 -2.24
N MET A 35 12.85 20.56 -2.65
CA MET A 35 11.99 21.70 -2.97
C MET A 35 11.16 21.49 -4.24
N ARG A 36 11.71 20.81 -5.27
CA ARG A 36 10.93 20.44 -6.46
C ARG A 36 9.83 19.43 -6.09
N ILE A 37 10.16 18.44 -5.26
CA ILE A 37 9.19 17.48 -4.71
C ILE A 37 8.11 18.20 -3.90
N TYR A 38 8.50 19.12 -3.01
CA TYR A 38 7.59 19.98 -2.25
C TYR A 38 6.58 20.70 -3.15
N ASN A 39 7.03 21.27 -4.27
CA ASN A 39 6.15 21.97 -5.20
C ASN A 39 5.15 21.03 -5.91
N LYS A 40 5.48 19.73 -6.03
CA LYS A 40 4.65 18.72 -6.69
C LYS A 40 3.64 18.09 -5.73
N ILE A 41 4.13 17.57 -4.60
CA ILE A 41 3.34 16.74 -3.68
C ILE A 41 2.89 17.51 -2.42
N GLY A 42 3.38 18.73 -2.23
CA GLY A 42 3.01 19.61 -1.13
C GLY A 42 3.72 19.31 0.19
N LYS A 43 3.74 20.33 1.05
CA LYS A 43 4.47 20.36 2.33
C LYS A 43 4.30 19.10 3.18
N ALA A 44 3.05 18.76 3.52
CA ALA A 44 2.78 17.72 4.50
C ALA A 44 3.28 16.33 4.04
N LYS A 45 3.23 16.05 2.74
CA LYS A 45 3.74 14.80 2.16
C LYS A 45 5.26 14.84 2.05
N THR A 46 5.86 15.95 1.65
CA THR A 46 7.32 16.03 1.61
C THR A 46 7.94 15.90 3.00
N ASP A 47 7.40 16.62 3.99
CA ASP A 47 7.90 16.60 5.37
C ASP A 47 7.79 15.19 5.97
N ARG A 48 6.64 14.51 5.80
CA ARG A 48 6.45 13.16 6.32
C ARG A 48 7.40 12.16 5.65
N ALA A 49 7.51 12.17 4.32
CA ALA A 49 8.43 11.27 3.60
C ALA A 49 9.89 11.50 4.03
N PHE A 50 10.27 12.75 4.26
CA PHE A 50 11.60 13.08 4.74
C PHE A 50 11.86 12.52 6.13
N LEU A 51 10.97 12.78 7.09
CA LEU A 51 11.13 12.34 8.49
C LEU A 51 11.10 10.81 8.63
N GLU A 52 10.14 10.16 7.97
CA GLU A 52 10.06 8.69 7.95
C GLU A 52 11.28 8.10 7.25
N GLY A 53 11.73 8.70 6.14
CA GLY A 53 12.96 8.31 5.45
C GLY A 53 14.20 8.40 6.34
N LEU A 54 14.34 9.44 7.17
CA LEU A 54 15.44 9.56 8.13
C LEU A 54 15.47 8.39 9.12
N SER A 55 14.30 7.91 9.56
CA SER A 55 14.21 6.75 10.47
C SER A 55 14.75 5.46 9.85
N MET A 56 14.79 5.40 8.52
CA MET A 56 15.31 4.27 7.74
C MET A 56 16.82 4.39 7.44
N THR A 57 17.47 5.45 7.91
CA THR A 57 18.90 5.70 7.70
C THR A 57 19.75 5.35 8.94
N ASN A 58 21.06 5.25 8.76
CA ASN A 58 22.02 5.06 9.84
C ASN A 58 23.31 5.84 9.56
N SER A 59 24.31 5.71 10.44
CA SER A 59 25.60 6.41 10.34
C SER A 59 26.39 6.12 9.06
N ASN A 60 26.09 5.04 8.35
CA ASN A 60 26.75 4.63 7.11
C ASN A 60 25.96 5.02 5.86
N THR A 61 24.79 5.66 6.01
CA THR A 61 23.94 6.05 4.88
C THR A 61 24.58 7.20 4.11
N ASN A 62 24.86 6.97 2.82
CA ASN A 62 25.25 8.03 1.89
C ASN A 62 24.04 8.72 1.27
N GLN A 63 24.27 9.78 0.49
CA GLN A 63 23.19 10.58 -0.07
C GLN A 63 22.28 9.82 -1.05
N GLN A 64 22.87 8.90 -1.83
CA GLN A 64 22.11 8.03 -2.73
C GLN A 64 21.12 7.15 -1.96
N ASN A 65 21.57 6.54 -0.87
CA ASN A 65 20.71 5.70 -0.03
C ASN A 65 19.69 6.53 0.75
N ALA A 66 20.01 7.78 1.11
CA ALA A 66 19.03 8.70 1.71
C ALA A 66 17.89 9.04 0.74
N ALA A 67 18.17 9.27 -0.55
CA ALA A 67 17.13 9.48 -1.57
C ALA A 67 16.21 8.27 -1.70
N ILE A 68 16.81 7.07 -1.71
CA ILE A 68 16.07 5.81 -1.74
C ILE A 68 15.18 5.67 -0.51
N ALA A 69 15.69 5.96 0.69
CA ALA A 69 14.95 5.89 1.94
C ALA A 69 13.76 6.86 1.97
N VAL A 70 13.96 8.13 1.59
CA VAL A 70 12.88 9.13 1.54
C VAL A 70 11.78 8.71 0.56
N ARG A 71 12.14 8.17 -0.61
CA ARG A 71 11.13 7.65 -1.54
C ARG A 71 10.48 6.38 -1.01
N GLN A 72 11.23 5.48 -0.36
CA GLN A 72 10.69 4.25 0.21
C GLN A 72 9.66 4.55 1.29
N ALA A 73 9.92 5.53 2.16
CA ALA A 73 8.94 5.98 3.13
C ALA A 73 7.62 6.43 2.46
N ALA A 74 7.69 7.15 1.35
CA ALA A 74 6.49 7.54 0.60
C ALA A 74 5.74 6.31 0.02
N ILE A 75 6.48 5.29 -0.45
CA ILE A 75 5.92 4.01 -0.92
C ILE A 75 5.23 3.27 0.22
N ASP A 76 5.86 3.19 1.39
CA ASP A 76 5.31 2.51 2.58
C ASP A 76 4.03 3.20 3.08
N MET A 77 3.90 4.50 2.80
CA MET A 77 2.71 5.30 3.11
C MET A 77 1.68 5.34 1.98
N LEU A 78 1.86 4.62 0.87
CA LEU A 78 0.92 4.62 -0.25
C LEU A 78 -0.50 4.24 0.21
N GLY A 79 -1.49 5.06 -0.17
CA GLY A 79 -2.89 4.88 0.25
C GLY A 79 -3.22 5.41 1.65
N THR A 80 -2.21 5.84 2.41
CA THR A 80 -2.37 6.56 3.68
C THR A 80 -1.92 8.01 3.53
N PHE A 81 -2.43 8.89 4.39
CA PHE A 81 -2.06 10.32 4.42
C PHE A 81 -2.13 11.08 3.08
N GLY A 82 -2.88 10.55 2.10
CA GLY A 82 -3.02 11.14 0.77
C GLY A 82 -1.87 10.85 -0.20
N TYR A 83 -0.98 9.88 0.07
CA TYR A 83 0.00 9.44 -0.92
C TYR A 83 -0.65 8.61 -2.02
N THR A 84 -0.33 8.97 -3.25
CA THR A 84 -0.79 8.33 -4.47
C THR A 84 0.39 7.83 -5.30
N CYS A 85 0.12 6.96 -6.27
CA CYS A 85 1.13 6.54 -7.24
C CYS A 85 1.74 7.72 -8.02
N SER A 86 0.96 8.77 -8.26
CA SER A 86 1.44 10.00 -8.91
C SER A 86 2.52 10.66 -8.08
N ASP A 87 2.32 10.75 -6.75
CA ASP A 87 3.31 11.35 -5.85
C ASP A 87 4.64 10.58 -5.86
N ILE A 88 4.57 9.24 -5.87
CA ILE A 88 5.78 8.39 -5.95
C ILE A 88 6.51 8.60 -7.28
N THR A 89 5.74 8.81 -8.36
CA THR A 89 6.27 9.07 -9.70
C THR A 89 6.95 10.44 -9.74
N ASP A 90 6.31 11.47 -9.19
CA ASP A 90 6.89 12.82 -9.08
C ASP A 90 8.18 12.80 -8.24
N MET A 91 8.18 12.14 -7.08
CA MET A 91 9.40 11.95 -6.29
C MET A 91 10.51 11.24 -7.07
N THR A 92 10.16 10.17 -7.79
CA THR A 92 11.13 9.42 -8.59
C THR A 92 11.73 10.29 -9.69
N THR A 93 10.88 11.03 -10.41
CA THR A 93 11.29 11.95 -11.47
C THR A 93 12.23 13.02 -10.94
N GLU A 94 11.87 13.69 -9.84
CA GLU A 94 12.65 14.82 -9.32
C GLU A 94 14.01 14.40 -8.73
N PHE A 95 14.07 13.23 -8.09
CA PHE A 95 15.34 12.66 -7.63
C PHE A 95 16.19 12.17 -8.81
N THR A 96 15.59 11.52 -9.81
CA THR A 96 16.34 11.07 -11.00
C THR A 96 16.89 12.25 -11.79
N ALA A 97 16.10 13.32 -11.93
CA ALA A 97 16.53 14.58 -12.53
C ALA A 97 17.64 15.29 -11.73
N ALA A 98 17.79 14.99 -10.44
CA ALA A 98 18.91 15.45 -9.61
C ALA A 98 20.15 14.53 -9.68
N GLY A 99 20.08 13.42 -10.40
CA GLY A 99 21.19 12.47 -10.57
C GLY A 99 21.17 11.28 -9.61
N TYR A 100 20.10 11.07 -8.84
CA TYR A 100 19.97 9.88 -7.99
C TYR A 100 19.49 8.67 -8.80
N THR A 101 20.10 7.50 -8.59
CA THR A 101 19.64 6.23 -9.18
C THR A 101 18.70 5.50 -8.22
N LEU A 102 17.41 5.51 -8.50
CA LEU A 102 16.39 4.87 -7.64
C LEU A 102 16.02 3.48 -8.17
N PRO A 103 15.74 2.48 -7.29
CA PRO A 103 15.17 1.21 -7.71
C PRO A 103 13.85 1.40 -8.47
N SER A 104 13.63 0.61 -9.52
CA SER A 104 12.34 0.61 -10.21
C SER A 104 11.22 0.27 -9.23
N TYR A 105 10.10 0.98 -9.36
CA TYR A 105 8.91 0.74 -8.55
C TYR A 105 7.69 0.76 -9.46
N THR A 106 6.98 -0.36 -9.50
CA THR A 106 5.69 -0.46 -10.16
C THR A 106 4.64 -0.25 -9.10
N CYS A 107 3.87 0.83 -9.20
CA CYS A 107 2.83 1.10 -8.23
C CYS A 107 1.73 0.04 -8.34
N GLN A 108 1.63 -0.81 -7.33
CA GLN A 108 0.50 -1.70 -7.14
C GLN A 108 -0.24 -1.22 -5.89
N LEU A 109 -1.41 -0.61 -6.09
CA LEU A 109 -2.38 -0.49 -5.00
C LEU A 109 -2.77 -1.92 -4.64
N SER A 110 -2.54 -2.31 -3.38
CA SER A 110 -2.79 -3.68 -2.93
C SER A 110 -4.24 -4.06 -3.20
N VAL A 111 -4.43 -4.93 -4.19
CA VAL A 111 -5.68 -5.62 -4.50
C VAL A 111 -5.81 -6.90 -3.69
N ASP A 112 -4.91 -7.21 -2.77
CA ASP A 112 -4.93 -8.49 -2.04
C ASP A 112 -6.24 -8.70 -1.25
N ASP A 113 -6.89 -7.62 -0.79
CA ASP A 113 -8.20 -7.72 -0.13
C ASP A 113 -9.38 -7.86 -1.11
N LEU A 114 -9.23 -7.40 -2.36
CA LEU A 114 -10.26 -7.51 -3.40
C LEU A 114 -10.15 -8.85 -4.16
N SER A 115 -8.93 -9.27 -4.52
CA SER A 115 -8.68 -10.53 -5.21
C SER A 115 -9.02 -11.75 -4.35
N LYS A 116 -8.76 -11.68 -3.04
CA LYS A 116 -9.18 -12.72 -2.09
C LYS A 116 -10.70 -12.73 -1.91
N LYS A 117 -11.38 -11.58 -1.91
CA LYS A 117 -12.85 -11.50 -1.88
C LYS A 117 -13.49 -12.05 -3.15
N GLU A 118 -12.88 -11.85 -4.32
CA GLU A 118 -13.35 -12.47 -5.57
C GLU A 118 -13.15 -14.00 -5.59
N ALA A 119 -12.18 -14.52 -4.83
CA ALA A 119 -11.91 -15.95 -4.73
C ALA A 119 -12.92 -16.72 -3.83
N ILE A 120 -13.63 -16.04 -2.93
CA ILE A 120 -14.63 -16.63 -2.03
C ILE A 120 -15.92 -15.80 -2.00
N ALA A 121 -17.00 -16.37 -2.54
CA ALA A 121 -18.35 -15.83 -2.37
C ALA A 121 -19.13 -16.66 -1.34
N ILE A 122 -19.99 -16.00 -0.56
CA ILE A 122 -20.84 -16.65 0.43
C ILE A 122 -22.28 -16.17 0.29
N TYR A 123 -23.23 -17.08 0.35
CA TYR A 123 -24.65 -16.77 0.18
C TYR A 123 -25.57 -17.78 0.89
N PRO A 124 -26.80 -17.37 1.25
CA PRO A 124 -27.25 -15.98 1.28
C PRO A 124 -26.50 -15.19 2.35
N ASN A 125 -26.32 -13.89 2.14
CA ASN A 125 -25.84 -12.98 3.18
C ASN A 125 -26.78 -11.77 3.18
N PRO A 126 -27.60 -11.55 4.23
CA PRO A 126 -27.62 -12.30 5.50
C PRO A 126 -28.22 -13.72 5.40
N VAL A 127 -27.78 -14.63 6.28
CA VAL A 127 -28.17 -16.05 6.33
C VAL A 127 -29.08 -16.36 7.52
N SER A 128 -30.02 -17.29 7.34
CA SER A 128 -30.81 -17.88 8.44
C SER A 128 -30.22 -19.22 8.88
N ASP A 129 -30.28 -20.26 8.03
CA ASP A 129 -29.95 -21.62 8.49
C ASP A 129 -28.77 -22.24 7.75
N LEU A 130 -28.74 -22.11 6.43
CA LEU A 130 -27.75 -22.77 5.57
C LEU A 130 -26.92 -21.73 4.81
N LEU A 131 -25.61 -21.70 5.08
CA LEU A 131 -24.64 -20.85 4.40
C LEU A 131 -23.92 -21.65 3.34
N HIS A 132 -23.92 -21.17 2.10
CA HIS A 132 -23.18 -21.72 0.97
C HIS A 132 -21.91 -20.92 0.71
N ILE A 133 -20.86 -21.61 0.30
CA ILE A 133 -19.54 -21.05 0.00
C ILE A 133 -19.21 -21.39 -1.47
N SER A 134 -19.12 -20.39 -2.34
CA SER A 134 -18.70 -20.57 -3.73
C SER A 134 -17.22 -20.23 -3.88
N MET A 135 -16.43 -21.24 -4.26
CA MET A 135 -15.02 -21.14 -4.66
C MET A 135 -14.60 -22.38 -5.43
N LYS A 136 -13.43 -22.33 -6.08
CA LYS A 136 -12.80 -23.52 -6.67
C LYS A 136 -12.09 -24.32 -5.57
N ILE A 137 -12.68 -25.45 -5.17
CA ILE A 137 -12.12 -26.36 -4.16
C ILE A 137 -11.41 -27.51 -4.85
N SER A 138 -10.07 -27.56 -4.79
CA SER A 138 -9.25 -28.66 -5.33
C SER A 138 -8.89 -29.73 -4.30
N LYS A 139 -8.93 -29.38 -3.01
CA LYS A 139 -8.64 -30.27 -1.87
C LYS A 139 -9.57 -29.96 -0.71
N GLU A 140 -9.68 -30.87 0.26
CA GLU A 140 -10.46 -30.63 1.47
C GLU A 140 -9.85 -29.47 2.28
N GLU A 141 -10.69 -28.51 2.66
CA GLU A 141 -10.30 -27.29 3.36
C GLU A 141 -11.01 -27.18 4.70
N LYS A 142 -10.28 -26.73 5.73
CA LYS A 142 -10.84 -26.47 7.06
C LYS A 142 -11.39 -25.05 7.12
N VAL A 143 -12.66 -24.94 7.51
CA VAL A 143 -13.40 -23.69 7.70
C VAL A 143 -13.66 -23.48 9.18
N GLU A 144 -13.33 -22.29 9.68
CA GLU A 144 -13.58 -21.87 11.05
C GLU A 144 -14.45 -20.61 11.04
N ILE A 145 -15.43 -20.54 11.94
CA ILE A 145 -16.25 -19.35 12.16
C ILE A 145 -15.90 -18.75 13.51
N TYR A 146 -15.73 -17.44 13.52
CA TYR A 146 -15.42 -16.64 14.69
C TYR A 146 -16.53 -15.59 14.91
N ASN A 147 -16.85 -15.32 16.17
CA ASN A 147 -17.65 -14.15 16.53
C ASN A 147 -16.78 -12.87 16.53
N MET A 148 -17.41 -11.70 16.74
CA MET A 148 -16.70 -10.41 16.75
C MET A 148 -15.76 -10.22 17.96
N GLU A 149 -15.85 -11.06 18.98
CA GLU A 149 -14.91 -11.10 20.10
C GLU A 149 -13.69 -11.99 19.81
N GLY A 150 -13.59 -12.56 18.60
CA GLY A 150 -12.50 -13.43 18.18
C GLY A 150 -12.58 -14.87 18.72
N ARG A 151 -13.68 -15.26 19.36
CA ARG A 151 -13.89 -16.64 19.80
C ARG A 151 -14.33 -17.51 18.63
N LYS A 152 -13.68 -18.68 18.47
CA LYS A 152 -14.12 -19.71 17.51
C LYS A 152 -15.42 -20.33 18.01
N VAL A 153 -16.46 -20.24 17.19
CA VAL A 153 -17.81 -20.74 17.51
C VAL A 153 -18.20 -21.97 16.71
N MET A 154 -17.56 -22.20 15.56
CA MET A 154 -17.82 -23.37 14.71
C MET A 154 -16.57 -23.74 13.91
N GLU A 155 -16.44 -25.03 13.59
CA GLU A 155 -15.37 -25.57 12.76
C GLU A 155 -15.93 -26.72 11.91
N THR A 156 -15.59 -26.74 10.62
CA THR A 156 -16.00 -27.80 9.70
C THR A 156 -14.97 -27.98 8.58
N THR A 157 -15.19 -28.97 7.72
CA THR A 157 -14.42 -29.14 6.49
C THR A 157 -15.32 -29.03 5.26
N ILE A 158 -14.82 -28.35 4.23
CA ILE A 158 -15.47 -28.24 2.93
C ILE A 158 -14.64 -28.96 1.87
N ALA A 159 -15.32 -29.56 0.91
CA ALA A 159 -14.71 -30.26 -0.22
C ALA A 159 -15.52 -29.98 -1.49
N ASN A 160 -15.02 -30.41 -2.65
CA ASN A 160 -15.78 -30.30 -3.89
C ASN A 160 -17.15 -30.98 -3.76
N GLY A 161 -18.24 -30.27 -4.04
CA GLY A 161 -19.62 -30.72 -3.83
C GLY A 161 -20.13 -30.69 -2.37
N ARG A 162 -19.29 -30.37 -1.38
CA ARG A 162 -19.64 -30.20 0.04
C ARG A 162 -19.23 -28.80 0.51
N ASN A 163 -19.93 -27.78 0.03
CA ASN A 163 -19.61 -26.37 0.23
C ASN A 163 -20.72 -25.59 0.95
N SER A 164 -21.51 -26.28 1.78
CA SER A 164 -22.58 -25.69 2.57
C SER A 164 -22.46 -26.09 4.03
N MET A 165 -22.83 -25.20 4.93
CA MET A 165 -22.77 -25.43 6.38
C MET A 165 -24.01 -24.90 7.09
N ASN A 166 -24.49 -25.67 8.07
CA ASN A 166 -25.62 -25.29 8.89
C ASN A 166 -25.15 -24.34 10.01
N VAL A 167 -25.67 -23.12 10.01
CA VAL A 167 -25.39 -22.04 10.97
C VAL A 167 -26.62 -21.66 11.80
N SER A 168 -27.70 -22.46 11.76
CA SER A 168 -28.96 -22.19 12.47
C SER A 168 -28.80 -22.07 14.00
N HIS A 169 -27.77 -22.72 14.55
CA HIS A 169 -27.44 -22.71 15.98
C HIS A 169 -26.68 -21.45 16.43
N LEU A 170 -26.22 -20.62 15.50
CA LEU A 170 -25.56 -19.34 15.82
C LEU A 170 -26.62 -18.28 16.16
N GLN A 171 -26.31 -17.42 17.13
CA GLN A 171 -27.15 -16.28 17.45
C GLN A 171 -27.10 -15.23 16.32
N THR A 172 -28.13 -14.37 16.24
CA THR A 172 -28.15 -13.23 15.33
C THR A 172 -26.93 -12.34 15.58
N GLY A 173 -26.20 -11.98 14.51
CA GLY A 173 -25.00 -11.16 14.63
C GLY A 173 -24.04 -11.25 13.46
N ASP A 174 -22.90 -10.56 13.62
CA ASP A 174 -21.80 -10.55 12.67
C ASP A 174 -20.80 -11.67 12.96
N TYR A 175 -20.34 -12.34 11.92
CA TYR A 175 -19.39 -13.44 12.01
C TYR A 175 -18.30 -13.34 10.95
N ILE A 176 -17.13 -13.86 11.29
CA ILE A 176 -15.98 -13.99 10.39
C ILE A 176 -15.77 -15.47 10.07
N LEU A 177 -15.83 -15.81 8.79
CA LEU A 177 -15.50 -17.12 8.27
C LEU A 177 -14.07 -17.10 7.75
N LYS A 178 -13.25 -18.06 8.19
CA LYS A 178 -11.85 -18.22 7.78
C LYS A 178 -11.60 -19.62 7.22
N ILE A 179 -10.86 -19.69 6.12
CA ILE A 179 -10.42 -20.94 5.48
C ILE A 179 -8.93 -21.10 5.70
N LYS A 180 -8.54 -22.11 6.47
CA LYS A 180 -7.17 -22.24 6.97
C LYS A 180 -6.15 -22.51 5.86
N GLY A 181 -6.41 -23.45 4.94
CA GLY A 181 -5.42 -23.85 3.95
C GLY A 181 -5.20 -22.85 2.81
N LEU A 182 -6.10 -21.87 2.67
CA LEU A 182 -6.04 -20.81 1.66
C LEU A 182 -5.84 -19.40 2.26
N GLU A 183 -5.84 -19.29 3.59
CA GLU A 183 -5.84 -18.02 4.33
C GLU A 183 -6.91 -17.01 3.88
N LEU A 184 -8.03 -17.50 3.33
CA LEU A 184 -9.16 -16.67 2.90
C LEU A 184 -10.05 -16.33 4.09
N THR A 185 -10.54 -15.10 4.16
CA THR A 185 -11.42 -14.63 5.22
C THR A 185 -12.57 -13.82 4.64
N THR A 186 -13.79 -14.03 5.13
CA THR A 186 -14.98 -13.27 4.70
C THR A 186 -15.94 -13.05 5.87
N LYS A 187 -16.75 -11.98 5.80
CA LYS A 187 -17.74 -11.62 6.83
C LYS A 187 -19.14 -11.99 6.35
N PHE A 188 -19.96 -12.57 7.22
CA PHE A 188 -21.39 -12.77 6.98
C PHE A 188 -22.24 -12.33 8.16
N ILE A 189 -23.52 -12.08 7.88
CA ILE A 189 -24.52 -11.65 8.87
C ILE A 189 -25.50 -12.81 9.09
N LYS A 190 -25.64 -13.26 10.34
CA LYS A 190 -26.68 -14.22 10.77
C LYS A 190 -27.93 -13.44 11.20
N LYS A 191 -29.08 -13.80 10.65
CA LYS A 191 -30.40 -13.31 11.10
C LYS A 191 -30.92 -14.12 12.27
#